data_AF-A0A5N0E8K4-F1
#
_entry.id   AF-A0A5N0E8K4-F1
#
_cell.length_a   1.000
_cell.length_b   1.000
_cell.length_c   1.000
_cell.angle_alpha   90.00
_cell.angle_beta   90.00
_cell.angle_gamma   90.00
#
_symmetry.space_group_name_H-M   'P 1'
#
loop_
_entity.id
_entity.type
_entity.pdbx_description
1 polymer ?
#
loop_
_entity_poly.entity_id
_entity_poly.type
_entity_poly.pdbx_seq_one_letter_code
_entity_poly.pdbx_strand_id
1 'polypeptide(L)'
;MTLNRVDHTALALWAADCAERVLPLFERARPDDLRPAAAIEAARAWVRGDLTMPEARRAAFAAHDSARETTGAATFAARSAGHAAATAHVAGHAVHAANYAMQAVQADSSEGDDERAWQEAQVPARLIRVVFPDRGLSEQGR
;
A
#
# COMPACT_ATOMS: atom_id res chain seq x y z
N MET A 1 -5.90 -15.37 -14.27
CA MET A 1 -4.95 -15.94 -13.29
C MET A 1 -5.62 -15.91 -11.94
N THR A 2 -5.79 -17.05 -11.27
CA THR A 2 -6.42 -17.10 -9.94
C THR A 2 -5.32 -16.93 -8.89
N LEU A 3 -5.44 -15.92 -8.02
CA LEU A 3 -4.49 -15.67 -6.94
C LEU A 3 -4.67 -16.73 -5.85
N ASN A 4 -3.58 -17.38 -5.44
CA ASN A 4 -3.59 -18.31 -4.31
C ASN A 4 -3.24 -17.57 -2.99
N ARG A 5 -3.22 -18.29 -1.87
CA ARG A 5 -2.89 -17.70 -0.56
C ARG A 5 -1.49 -17.08 -0.52
N VAL A 6 -0.50 -17.72 -1.14
CA VAL A 6 0.89 -17.22 -1.18
C VAL A 6 0.97 -15.91 -1.96
N ASP A 7 0.24 -15.82 -3.06
CA ASP A 7 0.15 -14.58 -3.86
C ASP A 7 -0.56 -13.48 -3.09
N HIS A 8 -1.64 -13.82 -2.38
CA HIS A 8 -2.39 -12.87 -1.55
C HIS A 8 -1.52 -12.29 -0.42
N THR A 9 -0.78 -13.14 0.30
CA THR A 9 0.14 -12.67 1.35
C THR A 9 1.31 -11.88 0.79
N ALA A 10 1.83 -12.25 -0.38
CA ALA A 10 2.89 -11.50 -1.04
C ALA A 10 2.42 -10.09 -1.46
N LEU A 11 1.19 -9.96 -1.97
CA LEU A 11 0.59 -8.67 -2.27
C LEU A 11 0.35 -7.82 -1.02
N ALA A 12 -0.01 -8.42 0.10
CA ALA A 12 -0.17 -7.71 1.37
C ALA A 12 1.15 -7.15 1.90
N LEU A 13 2.25 -7.91 1.80
CA LEU A 13 3.58 -7.44 2.17
C LEU A 13 4.05 -6.30 1.26
N TRP A 14 3.92 -6.47 -0.06
CA TRP A 14 4.27 -5.42 -1.01
C TRP A 14 3.46 -4.14 -0.78
N ALA A 15 2.16 -4.25 -0.49
CA ALA A 15 1.32 -3.10 -0.16
C ALA A 15 1.76 -2.40 1.14
N ALA A 16 2.18 -3.18 2.15
CA ALA A 16 2.74 -2.65 3.38
C ALA A 16 4.06 -1.91 3.13
N ASP A 17 4.95 -2.45 2.30
CA ASP A 17 6.21 -1.82 1.93
C ASP A 17 5.96 -0.48 1.19
N CYS A 18 5.00 -0.44 0.27
CA CYS A 18 4.60 0.80 -0.43
C CYS A 18 4.05 1.85 0.55
N ALA A 19 3.21 1.44 1.50
CA ALA A 19 2.63 2.34 2.49
C ALA A 19 3.67 2.85 3.49
N GLU A 20 4.61 2.01 3.91
CA GLU A 20 5.70 2.38 4.82
C GLU A 20 6.63 3.43 4.20
N ARG A 21 6.91 3.34 2.90
CA ARG A 21 7.78 4.32 2.22
C ARG A 21 7.25 5.75 2.29
N VAL A 22 5.94 5.92 2.36
CA VAL A 22 5.27 7.24 2.43
C VAL A 22 4.75 7.59 3.82
N LEU A 23 4.87 6.69 4.79
CA LEU A 23 4.45 6.92 6.18
C LEU A 23 5.05 8.20 6.79
N PRO A 24 6.34 8.55 6.57
CA PRO A 24 6.92 9.77 7.12
C PRO A 24 6.18 11.06 6.71
N LEU A 25 5.50 11.06 5.56
CA LEU A 25 4.71 12.19 5.09
C LEU A 25 3.47 12.44 5.97
N PHE A 26 2.89 11.37 6.51
CA PHE A 26 1.83 11.46 7.51
C PHE A 26 2.39 11.85 8.88
N GLU A 27 3.45 11.18 9.34
CA GLU A 27 4.03 11.41 10.68
C GLU A 27 4.53 12.85 10.86
N ARG A 28 5.05 13.48 9.80
CA ARG A 28 5.43 14.91 9.84
C ARG A 28 4.23 15.83 10.12
N ALA A 29 3.04 15.47 9.66
CA ALA A 29 1.82 16.26 9.85
C ALA A 29 1.07 15.91 11.16
N ARG A 30 1.15 14.65 11.59
CA ARG A 30 0.44 14.09 12.75
C ARG A 30 1.35 13.11 13.53
N PRO A 31 2.39 13.59 14.23
CA PRO A 31 3.41 12.72 14.84
C PRO A 31 2.87 11.81 15.95
N ASP A 32 1.81 12.22 16.64
CA ASP A 32 1.20 11.46 17.73
C ASP A 32 0.10 10.49 17.27
N ASP A 33 -0.26 10.50 15.98
CA ASP A 33 -1.32 9.65 15.44
C ASP A 33 -0.75 8.37 14.82
N LEU A 34 -0.84 7.28 15.58
CA LEU A 34 -0.27 5.99 15.21
C LEU A 34 -1.17 5.16 14.28
N ARG A 35 -2.35 5.65 13.88
CA ARG A 35 -3.33 4.85 13.12
C ARG A 35 -2.76 4.33 11.78
N PRO A 36 -2.04 5.11 10.96
CA PRO A 36 -1.43 4.58 9.72
C PRO A 36 -0.31 3.56 9.96
N ALA A 37 0.59 3.82 10.92
CA ALA A 37 1.65 2.88 11.28
C ALA A 37 1.06 1.54 11.77
N ALA A 38 0.01 1.60 12.60
CA ALA A 38 -0.71 0.42 13.07
C ALA A 38 -1.39 -0.36 11.94
N ALA A 39 -1.90 0.30 10.90
CA ALA A 39 -2.48 -0.37 9.74
C ALA A 39 -1.42 -1.11 8.91
N ILE A 40 -0.23 -0.52 8.72
CA ILE A 40 0.90 -1.18 8.06
C ILE A 40 1.31 -2.44 8.84
N GLU A 41 1.49 -2.34 10.16
CA GLU A 41 1.80 -3.53 10.96
C GLU A 41 0.67 -4.55 10.95
N ALA A 42 -0.61 -4.14 10.95
CA ALA A 42 -1.73 -5.06 10.88
C ALA A 42 -1.71 -5.90 9.58
N ALA A 43 -1.27 -5.32 8.45
CA ALA A 43 -1.05 -6.07 7.22
C ALA A 43 0.04 -7.13 7.39
N ARG A 44 1.18 -6.77 7.98
CA ARG A 44 2.31 -7.69 8.24
C ARG A 44 1.93 -8.78 9.26
N ALA A 45 1.22 -8.42 10.33
CA ALA A 45 0.73 -9.34 11.35
C ALA A 45 -0.28 -10.36 10.79
N TRP A 46 -1.17 -9.93 9.90
CA TRP A 46 -2.08 -10.85 9.21
C TRP A 46 -1.34 -11.86 8.32
N VAL A 47 -0.26 -11.45 7.65
CA VAL A 47 0.60 -12.35 6.86
C VAL A 47 1.26 -13.40 7.77
N ARG A 48 1.74 -13.01 8.95
CA ARG A 48 2.34 -13.92 9.95
C ARG A 48 1.32 -14.86 10.60
N GLY A 49 0.03 -14.52 10.55
CA GLY A 49 -1.05 -15.25 11.20
C GLY A 49 -1.35 -14.77 12.63
N ASP A 50 -0.72 -13.68 13.07
CA ASP A 50 -0.90 -13.09 14.40
C ASP A 50 -2.21 -12.29 14.53
N LEU A 51 -2.81 -11.95 13.39
CA LEU A 51 -4.01 -11.11 13.32
C LEU A 51 -5.04 -11.74 12.38
N THR A 52 -6.31 -11.70 12.76
CA THR A 52 -7.41 -12.13 11.90
C THR A 52 -7.72 -11.08 10.82
N MET A 53 -8.35 -11.49 9.72
CA MET A 53 -8.77 -10.55 8.67
C MET A 53 -9.67 -9.42 9.21
N PRO A 54 -10.70 -9.69 10.05
CA PRO A 54 -11.53 -8.61 10.60
C PRO A 54 -10.75 -7.60 11.46
N GLU A 55 -9.74 -8.04 12.20
CA GLU A 55 -8.87 -7.15 12.98
C GLU A 55 -8.01 -6.27 12.07
N ALA A 56 -7.44 -6.85 11.00
CA ALA A 56 -6.67 -6.09 10.02
C ALA A 56 -7.56 -5.05 9.31
N ARG A 57 -8.79 -5.45 8.99
CA ARG A 57 -9.80 -4.54 8.41
C ARG A 57 -10.20 -3.42 9.36
N ARG A 58 -10.20 -3.64 10.68
CA ARG A 58 -10.44 -2.58 11.66
C ARG A 58 -9.31 -1.55 11.65
N ALA A 59 -8.05 -2.00 11.60
CA ALA A 59 -6.90 -1.11 11.46
C ALA A 59 -6.97 -0.33 10.14
N ALA A 60 -7.42 -0.95 9.05
CA ALA A 60 -7.67 -0.27 7.78
C ALA A 60 -8.66 0.90 7.93
N PHE A 61 -9.79 0.68 8.61
CA PHE A 61 -10.76 1.73 8.85
C PHE A 61 -10.19 2.88 9.70
N ALA A 62 -9.44 2.56 10.76
CA ALA A 62 -8.80 3.57 11.59
C ALA A 62 -7.83 4.46 10.79
N ALA A 63 -7.02 3.88 9.89
CA ALA A 63 -6.15 4.66 9.00
C ALA A 63 -6.94 5.49 7.97
N HIS A 64 -8.08 4.99 7.48
CA HIS A 64 -8.95 5.80 6.62
C HIS A 64 -9.60 6.97 7.37
N ASP A 65 -9.93 6.80 8.64
CA ASP A 65 -10.44 7.89 9.49
C ASP A 65 -9.38 8.95 9.71
N SER A 66 -8.13 8.58 10.02
CA SER A 66 -7.04 9.56 10.13
C SER A 66 -6.80 10.33 8.83
N ALA A 67 -6.95 9.67 7.67
CA ALA A 67 -6.84 10.32 6.38
C ALA A 67 -7.89 11.41 6.13
N ARG A 68 -9.08 11.30 6.73
CA ARG A 68 -10.16 12.32 6.66
C ARG A 68 -9.85 13.53 7.52
N GLU A 69 -8.94 13.39 8.48
CA GLU A 69 -8.54 14.45 9.42
C GLU A 69 -7.26 15.18 8.97
N THR A 70 -6.73 14.84 7.80
CA THR A 70 -5.52 15.45 7.20
C THR A 70 -5.81 16.00 5.80
N THR A 71 -4.82 16.65 5.20
CA THR A 71 -4.84 17.12 3.81
C THR A 71 -3.52 16.80 3.11
N GLY A 72 -3.48 16.93 1.78
CA GLY A 72 -2.25 16.79 0.99
C GLY A 72 -1.62 15.39 1.08
N ALA A 73 -0.28 15.35 1.08
CA ALA A 73 0.51 14.12 1.11
C ALA A 73 0.14 13.20 2.29
N ALA A 74 -0.14 13.77 3.46
CA ALA A 74 -0.53 13.00 4.64
C ALA A 74 -1.83 12.19 4.40
N THR A 75 -2.84 12.77 3.77
CA THR A 75 -4.09 12.05 3.44
C THR A 75 -3.83 10.85 2.55
N PHE A 76 -2.96 10.99 1.55
CA PHE A 76 -2.64 9.90 0.65
C PHE A 76 -1.80 8.82 1.33
N ALA A 77 -0.83 9.21 2.18
CA ALA A 77 -0.07 8.26 2.98
C ALA A 77 -0.96 7.43 3.93
N ALA A 78 -1.90 8.06 4.63
CA ALA A 78 -2.86 7.36 5.48
C ALA A 78 -3.82 6.44 4.69
N ARG A 79 -4.27 6.86 3.50
CA ARG A 79 -5.06 5.98 2.61
C ARG A 79 -4.25 4.80 2.10
N SER A 80 -2.97 5.00 1.79
CA SER A 80 -2.06 3.92 1.40
C SER A 80 -1.97 2.85 2.50
N ALA A 81 -1.72 3.28 3.74
CA ALA A 81 -1.70 2.39 4.90
C ALA A 81 -3.03 1.66 5.13
N GLY A 82 -4.16 2.36 5.00
CA GLY A 82 -5.49 1.74 5.10
C GLY A 82 -5.70 0.64 4.06
N HIS A 83 -5.28 0.87 2.81
CA HIS A 83 -5.35 -0.14 1.76
C HIS A 83 -4.36 -1.30 1.95
N ALA A 84 -3.17 -1.05 2.50
CA ALA A 84 -2.25 -2.12 2.87
C ALA A 84 -2.92 -3.11 3.83
N ALA A 85 -3.52 -2.61 4.92
CA ALA A 85 -4.28 -3.43 5.86
C ALA A 85 -5.51 -4.10 5.22
N ALA A 86 -6.25 -3.38 4.37
CA ALA A 86 -7.43 -3.91 3.68
C ALA A 86 -7.09 -5.03 2.69
N THR A 87 -5.82 -5.17 2.27
CA THR A 87 -5.37 -6.30 1.46
C THR A 87 -5.66 -7.62 2.14
N ALA A 88 -5.67 -7.71 3.48
CA ALA A 88 -6.09 -8.91 4.20
C ALA A 88 -7.52 -9.39 3.86
N HIS A 89 -8.42 -8.47 3.51
CA HIS A 89 -9.80 -8.78 3.10
C HIS A 89 -9.83 -9.34 1.68
N VAL A 90 -9.25 -8.62 0.72
CA VAL A 90 -9.14 -9.00 -0.68
C VAL A 90 -7.86 -8.44 -1.31
N ALA A 91 -7.19 -9.26 -2.12
CA ALA A 91 -5.89 -8.95 -2.70
C ALA A 91 -5.87 -7.65 -3.56
N GLY A 92 -7.00 -7.26 -4.15
CA GLY A 92 -7.10 -6.08 -5.01
C GLY A 92 -6.77 -4.76 -4.32
N HIS A 93 -6.84 -4.70 -2.98
CA HIS A 93 -6.45 -3.49 -2.25
C HIS A 93 -4.95 -3.16 -2.35
N ALA A 94 -4.10 -4.12 -2.68
CA ALA A 94 -2.66 -3.88 -2.81
C ALA A 94 -2.35 -2.82 -3.88
N VAL A 95 -3.06 -2.85 -5.02
CA VAL A 95 -2.91 -1.86 -6.10
C VAL A 95 -3.33 -0.46 -5.63
N HIS A 96 -4.38 -0.38 -4.82
CA HIS A 96 -4.81 0.90 -4.25
C HIS A 96 -3.80 1.47 -3.26
N ALA A 97 -3.15 0.63 -2.44
CA ALA A 97 -2.08 1.07 -1.54
C ALA A 97 -0.93 1.71 -2.34
N ALA A 98 -0.40 1.00 -3.33
CA ALA A 98 0.67 1.50 -4.19
C ALA A 98 0.30 2.80 -4.94
N ASN A 99 -0.93 2.92 -5.44
CA ASN A 99 -1.38 4.13 -6.11
C ASN A 99 -1.55 5.33 -5.16
N TYR A 100 -1.99 5.11 -3.93
CA TYR A 100 -2.03 6.18 -2.94
C TYR A 100 -0.63 6.57 -2.45
N ALA A 101 0.32 5.64 -2.37
CA ALA A 101 1.73 5.99 -2.12
C ALA A 101 2.27 6.92 -3.22
N MET A 102 2.00 6.64 -4.50
CA MET A 102 2.34 7.53 -5.61
C MET A 102 1.72 8.93 -5.44
N GLN A 103 0.44 9.00 -5.09
CA GLN A 103 -0.23 10.28 -4.86
C GLN A 103 0.36 11.05 -3.67
N ALA A 104 0.82 10.34 -2.63
CA ALA A 104 1.47 10.96 -1.49
C ALA A 104 2.80 11.61 -1.89
N VAL A 105 3.64 10.90 -2.65
CA VAL A 105 4.90 11.44 -3.19
C VAL A 105 4.64 12.63 -4.10
N GLN A 106 3.71 12.52 -5.06
CA GLN A 106 3.36 13.61 -5.98
C GLN A 106 2.81 14.85 -5.28
N ALA A 107 2.15 14.68 -4.14
CA ALA A 107 1.64 15.79 -3.34
C ALA A 107 2.72 16.41 -2.43
N ASP A 108 3.82 15.71 -2.15
CA ASP A 108 4.95 16.23 -1.36
C ASP A 108 6.00 16.92 -2.25
N SER A 109 6.31 16.33 -3.41
CA SER A 109 7.26 16.87 -4.40
C SER A 109 6.90 16.44 -5.82
N SER A 110 7.49 17.08 -6.84
CA SER A 110 7.30 16.69 -8.25
C SER A 110 8.11 15.45 -8.68
N GLU A 111 8.81 14.77 -7.76
CA GLU A 111 9.69 13.61 -8.04
C GLU A 111 8.95 12.27 -7.97
N GLY A 112 7.75 12.20 -8.57
CA GLY A 112 6.90 11.01 -8.56
C GLY A 112 7.45 9.79 -9.32
N ASP A 113 8.43 9.98 -10.20
CA ASP A 113 8.93 8.92 -11.09
C ASP A 113 9.78 7.86 -10.36
N ASP A 114 10.49 8.24 -9.29
CA ASP A 114 11.31 7.31 -8.49
C ASP A 114 10.45 6.31 -7.69
N GLU A 115 9.24 6.72 -7.27
CA GLU A 115 8.33 5.85 -6.53
C GLU A 115 7.85 4.67 -7.39
N ARG A 116 7.43 4.92 -8.64
CA ARG A 116 6.87 3.85 -9.49
C ARG A 116 7.93 2.81 -9.80
N ALA A 117 9.12 3.25 -10.18
CA ALA A 117 10.25 2.36 -10.45
C ALA A 117 10.60 1.50 -9.23
N TRP A 118 10.58 2.10 -8.03
CA TRP A 118 10.80 1.37 -6.79
C TRP A 118 9.71 0.32 -6.54
N GLN A 119 8.43 0.67 -6.68
CA GLN A 119 7.30 -0.26 -6.47
C GLN A 119 7.38 -1.48 -7.40
N GLU A 120 7.74 -1.25 -8.67
CA GLU A 120 7.94 -2.31 -9.66
C GLU A 120 9.11 -3.23 -9.31
N ALA A 121 10.20 -2.68 -8.75
CA ALA A 121 11.34 -3.47 -8.31
C ALA A 121 11.03 -4.31 -7.05
N GLN A 122 10.08 -3.90 -6.21
CA GLN A 122 9.73 -4.61 -4.97
C GLN A 122 8.66 -5.71 -5.16
N VAL A 123 7.82 -5.65 -6.20
CA VAL A 123 6.79 -6.67 -6.37
C VAL A 123 7.39 -7.98 -6.90
N PRO A 124 7.00 -9.16 -6.37
CA PRO A 124 7.46 -10.42 -6.92
C PRO A 124 7.15 -10.54 -8.42
N ALA A 125 8.14 -10.94 -9.22
CA ALA A 125 8.03 -10.95 -10.70
C ALA A 125 6.78 -11.68 -11.22
N ARG A 126 6.34 -12.77 -10.57
CA ARG A 126 5.12 -13.51 -10.95
C ARG A 126 3.82 -12.71 -10.79
N LEU A 127 3.84 -11.64 -9.99
CA LEU A 127 2.70 -10.78 -9.67
C LEU A 127 2.75 -9.44 -10.39
N ILE A 128 3.82 -9.12 -11.14
CA ILE A 128 3.98 -7.84 -11.83
C ILE A 128 2.75 -7.52 -12.70
N ARG A 129 2.23 -8.50 -13.45
CA ARG A 129 1.06 -8.33 -14.32
C ARG A 129 -0.27 -8.25 -13.58
N VAL A 130 -0.30 -8.64 -12.30
CA VAL A 130 -1.49 -8.51 -11.46
C VAL A 130 -1.67 -7.06 -11.03
N VAL A 131 -0.56 -6.39 -10.71
CA VAL A 131 -0.58 -5.01 -10.18
C VAL A 131 -0.28 -3.95 -11.26
N PHE A 132 0.42 -4.33 -12.33
CA PHE A 132 0.76 -3.50 -13.49
C PHE A 132 0.39 -4.26 -14.79
N PRO A 133 -0.88 -4.28 -15.19
CA PRO A 133 -1.34 -5.09 -16.32
C PRO A 133 -0.71 -4.69 -17.67
N ASP A 134 -0.31 -3.44 -17.83
CA ASP A 134 0.25 -2.90 -19.08
C ASP A 134 1.73 -3.28 -19.31
N ARG A 135 2.43 -3.79 -18.29
CA ARG A 135 3.86 -4.17 -18.32
C ARG A 135 4.16 -5.48 -19.07
N GLY A 136 3.42 -5.76 -20.15
CA GLY A 136 3.62 -6.89 -21.04
C GLY A 136 3.35 -6.60 -22.52
N LEU A 137 3.02 -5.35 -22.87
CA LEU A 137 2.74 -4.92 -24.25
C LEU A 137 3.93 -4.18 -24.89
N SER A 138 5.03 -3.97 -24.16
CA SER A 138 6.14 -3.11 -24.59
C SER A 138 7.42 -3.85 -25.01
N GLU A 139 7.36 -5.16 -25.27
CA GLU A 139 8.50 -5.92 -25.85
C GLU A 139 8.26 -6.38 -27.30
N GLN A 140 7.36 -5.72 -28.03
CA GLN A 140 7.31 -5.77 -29.49
C GLN A 140 7.12 -4.36 -30.04
N GLY A 141 8.21 -3.58 -30.11
CA GLY A 141 8.09 -2.21 -30.58
C GLY A 141 9.36 -1.35 -30.55
N ARG A 142 10.51 -1.89 -30.96
CA ARG A 142 11.49 -1.24 -31.85
C ARG A 142 12.71 -2.13 -32.05
#